data_AF-A0A436GDC2-F1
#
_entry.id   AF-A0A436GDC2-F1
#
_cell.length_a   1.000
_cell.length_b   1.000
_cell.length_c   1.000
_cell.angle_alpha   90.00
_cell.angle_beta   90.00
_cell.angle_gamma   90.00
#
_symmetry.space_group_name_H-M   'P 1'
#
loop_
_entity.id
_entity.type
_entity.pdbx_description
1 polymer ?
#
loop_
_entity_poly.entity_id
_entity_poly.type
_entity_poly.pdbx_seq_one_letter_code
_entity_poly.pdbx_strand_id
1 'polypeptide(L)'
;SLPLAMPDGSPFPARDLVIFLAAGVIICSLVIASLALPTIARGLVEPGEDAGAAEERLARVGAAKAAIARIESIAGAADDEGGEVPGARLAAADNIVAGYRRRIAASDEADEARAEAREAGRLELELRSAGIEAEREAVRAMFRSGEINDHTSQALFAEITLTEALLKGRKARK
;
A
#
# COMPACT_ATOMS: atom_id res chain seq x y z
N SER A 1 -24.19 -36.93 -9.92
CA SER A 1 -23.14 -37.77 -10.52
C SER A 1 -23.60 -38.20 -11.91
N LEU A 2 -22.72 -38.14 -12.92
CA LEU A 2 -23.04 -38.68 -14.25
C LEU A 2 -23.12 -40.23 -14.15
N PRO A 3 -24.21 -40.87 -14.61
CA PRO A 3 -24.36 -42.30 -14.53
C PRO A 3 -23.36 -43.02 -15.46
N LEU A 4 -22.80 -44.13 -14.97
CA LEU A 4 -21.82 -44.94 -15.74
C LEU A 4 -22.48 -45.68 -16.92
N ALA A 5 -23.77 -45.98 -16.80
CA ALA A 5 -24.56 -46.65 -17.80
C ALA A 5 -25.98 -46.07 -17.85
N MET A 6 -26.61 -46.17 -19.01
CA MET A 6 -28.02 -45.89 -19.22
C MET A 6 -28.88 -46.95 -18.48
N PRO A 7 -30.19 -46.71 -18.26
CA PRO A 7 -31.08 -47.67 -17.60
C PRO A 7 -31.16 -49.04 -18.27
N ASP A 8 -30.71 -49.15 -19.53
CA ASP A 8 -30.62 -50.36 -20.35
C ASP A 8 -29.26 -51.08 -20.23
N GLY A 9 -28.31 -50.58 -19.43
CA GLY A 9 -26.97 -51.14 -19.24
C GLY A 9 -25.94 -50.72 -20.29
N SER A 10 -26.31 -49.90 -21.28
CA SER A 10 -25.37 -49.39 -22.29
C SER A 10 -24.47 -48.28 -21.71
N PRO A 11 -23.19 -48.16 -22.12
CA PRO A 11 -22.29 -47.13 -21.62
C PRO A 11 -22.77 -45.73 -22.05
N PHE A 12 -22.68 -44.76 -21.13
CA PHE A 12 -23.17 -43.41 -21.38
C PHE A 12 -22.43 -42.75 -22.56
N PRO A 13 -23.13 -42.38 -23.65
CA PRO A 13 -22.48 -41.87 -24.85
C PRO A 13 -21.81 -40.51 -24.59
N ALA A 14 -20.62 -40.32 -25.16
CA ALA A 14 -19.83 -39.08 -25.11
C ALA A 14 -19.39 -38.60 -23.70
N ARG A 15 -19.38 -39.47 -22.69
CA ARG A 15 -18.90 -39.15 -21.33
C ARG A 15 -17.49 -38.54 -21.32
N ASP A 16 -16.56 -39.15 -22.04
CA ASP A 16 -15.17 -38.71 -22.05
C ASP A 16 -15.02 -37.34 -22.74
N LEU A 17 -15.89 -37.04 -23.72
CA LEU A 17 -15.96 -35.73 -24.36
C LEU A 17 -16.45 -34.66 -23.37
N VAL A 18 -17.47 -34.96 -22.57
CA VAL A 18 -17.99 -34.04 -21.54
C VAL A 18 -16.96 -33.78 -20.46
N ILE A 19 -16.24 -34.82 -20.00
CA ILE A 19 -15.18 -34.67 -19.01
C ILE A 19 -14.01 -33.85 -19.58
N PHE A 20 -13.61 -34.10 -20.82
CA PHE A 20 -12.57 -33.32 -21.49
C PHE A 20 -12.96 -31.85 -21.62
N LEU A 21 -14.21 -31.56 -21.99
CA LEU A 21 -14.70 -30.20 -22.13
C LEU A 21 -14.82 -29.48 -20.78
N ALA A 22 -15.30 -30.18 -19.75
CA ALA A 22 -15.36 -29.64 -18.38
C ALA A 22 -13.95 -29.32 -17.84
N ALA A 23 -13.01 -30.25 -17.98
CA ALA A 23 -11.62 -30.05 -17.56
C ALA A 23 -10.96 -28.90 -18.32
N GLY A 24 -11.19 -28.81 -19.64
CA GLY A 24 -10.72 -27.71 -20.48
C GLY A 24 -11.26 -26.36 -20.04
N VAL A 25 -12.57 -26.26 -19.79
CA VAL A 25 -13.20 -25.00 -19.33
C VAL A 25 -12.68 -24.59 -17.95
N ILE A 26 -12.45 -25.53 -17.02
CA ILE A 26 -11.87 -25.24 -15.71
C ILE A 26 -10.43 -24.69 -15.86
N ILE A 27 -9.59 -25.35 -16.66
CA ILE A 27 -8.21 -24.89 -16.85
C ILE A 27 -8.19 -23.52 -17.53
N CYS A 28 -8.98 -23.32 -18.59
CA CYS A 28 -9.09 -22.03 -19.26
C CYS A 28 -9.60 -20.93 -18.33
N SER A 29 -10.62 -21.19 -17.51
CA SER A 29 -11.15 -20.19 -16.58
C SER A 29 -10.13 -19.84 -15.49
N LEU A 30 -9.40 -20.82 -14.95
CA LEU A 30 -8.32 -20.59 -14.00
C LEU A 30 -7.18 -19.78 -14.62
N VAL A 31 -6.73 -20.11 -15.83
CA VAL A 31 -5.68 -19.35 -16.52
C VAL A 31 -6.12 -17.91 -16.78
N ILE A 32 -7.34 -17.71 -17.27
CA ILE A 32 -7.91 -16.37 -17.48
C ILE A 32 -7.98 -15.62 -16.15
N ALA A 33 -8.50 -16.24 -15.09
CA ALA A 33 -8.58 -15.63 -13.77
C ALA A 33 -7.19 -15.28 -13.22
N SER A 34 -6.21 -16.18 -13.31
CA SER A 34 -4.84 -15.94 -12.84
C SER A 34 -4.14 -14.80 -13.59
N LEU A 35 -4.46 -14.58 -14.86
CA LEU A 35 -3.89 -13.48 -15.65
C LEU A 35 -4.67 -12.17 -15.48
N ALA A 36 -6.00 -12.23 -15.41
CA ALA A 36 -6.88 -11.07 -15.28
C ALA A 36 -6.89 -10.48 -13.86
N LEU A 37 -6.84 -11.32 -12.83
CA LEU A 37 -6.85 -10.89 -11.43
C LEU A 37 -5.72 -9.90 -11.10
N PRO A 38 -4.43 -10.13 -11.45
CA PRO A 38 -3.39 -9.14 -11.19
C PRO A 38 -3.56 -7.86 -12.01
N THR A 39 -4.17 -7.90 -13.20
CA THR A 39 -4.44 -6.69 -13.99
C THR A 39 -5.55 -5.86 -13.35
N ILE A 40 -6.63 -6.50 -12.89
CA ILE A 40 -7.75 -5.84 -12.21
C ILE A 40 -7.33 -5.35 -10.82
N ALA A 41 -6.60 -6.16 -10.06
CA ALA A 41 -6.10 -5.80 -8.74
C ALA A 41 -5.13 -4.62 -8.78
N ARG A 42 -4.33 -4.47 -9.85
CA ARG A 42 -3.47 -3.29 -10.08
C ARG A 42 -4.25 -2.00 -10.28
N GLY A 43 -5.51 -2.06 -10.71
CA GLY A 43 -6.40 -0.90 -10.80
C GLY A 43 -7.21 -0.61 -9.53
N LEU A 44 -7.14 -1.50 -8.53
CA LEU A 44 -7.86 -1.37 -7.25
C LEU A 44 -6.93 -1.05 -6.07
N VAL A 45 -5.65 -1.39 -6.19
CA VAL A 45 -4.63 -1.13 -5.18
C VAL A 45 -3.67 -0.11 -5.78
N GLU A 46 -3.96 1.17 -5.57
CA GLU A 46 -3.03 2.25 -5.89
C GLU A 46 -1.90 2.22 -4.84
N PRO A 47 -0.69 1.74 -5.16
CA PRO A 47 0.40 1.64 -4.21
C PRO A 47 1.23 2.92 -4.34
N GLY A 48 0.86 3.90 -3.54
CA GLY A 48 1.38 5.25 -3.51
C GLY A 48 0.37 6.05 -2.71
N GLU A 49 0.83 6.90 -1.78
CA GLU A 49 0.00 7.62 -0.79
C GLU A 49 -1.47 7.66 -1.18
N ASP A 50 -2.26 6.76 -0.58
CA ASP A 50 -3.68 6.65 -0.89
C ASP A 50 -4.26 8.05 -0.76
N ALA A 51 -4.54 8.68 -1.90
CA ALA A 51 -4.97 10.08 -1.93
C ALA A 51 -6.27 10.21 -1.10
N GLY A 52 -7.06 9.13 -1.10
CA GLY A 52 -8.21 8.96 -0.22
C GLY A 52 -7.83 8.93 1.26
N ALA A 53 -6.71 8.34 1.66
CA ALA A 53 -6.26 8.35 3.06
C ALA A 53 -5.80 9.75 3.51
N ALA A 54 -5.14 10.54 2.65
CA ALA A 54 -4.80 11.93 2.97
C ALA A 54 -6.05 12.81 3.07
N GLU A 55 -6.98 12.66 2.13
CA GLU A 55 -8.29 13.32 2.14
C GLU A 55 -9.11 12.95 3.38
N GLU A 56 -9.19 11.67 3.73
CA GLU A 56 -9.89 11.17 4.92
C GLU A 56 -9.29 11.76 6.21
N ARG A 57 -7.96 11.85 6.31
CA ARG A 57 -7.28 12.47 7.46
C ARG A 57 -7.62 13.95 7.59
N LEU A 58 -7.53 14.71 6.50
CA LEU A 58 -7.90 16.12 6.48
C LEU A 58 -9.37 16.31 6.87
N ALA A 59 -10.27 15.49 6.33
CA ALA A 59 -11.68 15.50 6.68
C ALA A 59 -11.90 15.16 8.17
N ARG A 60 -11.17 14.20 8.71
CA ARG A 60 -11.26 13.79 10.13
C ARG A 60 -10.79 14.88 11.08
N VAL A 61 -9.67 15.55 10.76
CA VAL A 61 -9.18 16.71 11.54
C VAL A 61 -10.16 17.88 11.42
N GLY A 62 -10.67 18.16 10.22
CA GLY A 62 -11.70 19.19 9.99
C GLY A 62 -12.98 18.95 10.79
N ALA A 63 -13.48 17.70 10.79
CA ALA A 63 -14.64 17.30 11.57
C ALA A 63 -14.41 17.44 13.08
N ALA A 64 -13.22 17.06 13.58
CA ALA A 64 -12.85 17.26 14.98
C ALA A 64 -12.80 18.74 15.37
N LYS A 65 -12.24 19.60 14.52
CA LYS A 65 -12.22 21.07 14.73
C LYS A 65 -13.63 21.65 14.74
N ALA A 66 -14.50 21.23 13.82
CA ALA A 66 -15.89 21.65 13.78
C ALA A 66 -16.67 21.24 15.05
N ALA A 67 -16.43 20.02 15.55
CA ALA A 67 -17.01 19.53 16.79
C ALA A 67 -16.56 20.39 18.00
N ILE A 68 -15.27 20.71 18.10
CA ILE A 68 -14.73 21.58 19.15
C ILE A 68 -15.42 22.94 19.11
N ALA A 69 -15.46 23.61 17.95
CA ALA A 69 -16.07 24.93 17.80
C ALA A 69 -17.55 24.93 18.20
N ARG A 70 -18.29 23.86 17.88
CA ARG A 70 -19.70 23.73 18.28
C ARG A 70 -19.86 23.54 19.79
N ILE A 71 -19.01 22.74 20.42
CA ILE A 71 -19.05 22.50 21.88
C ILE A 71 -18.70 23.78 22.63
N GLU A 72 -17.66 24.49 22.20
CA GLU A 72 -17.25 25.77 22.79
C GLU A 72 -18.35 26.84 22.65
N SER A 73 -19.06 26.89 21.51
CA SER A 73 -20.21 27.78 21.32
C SER A 73 -21.37 27.46 22.26
N ILE A 74 -21.68 26.17 22.50
CA ILE A 74 -22.76 25.77 23.43
C ILE A 74 -22.37 26.07 24.88
N ALA A 75 -21.10 25.86 25.23
CA ALA A 75 -20.58 26.17 26.56
C ALA A 75 -20.61 27.67 26.84
N GLY A 76 -20.11 28.50 25.91
CA GLY A 76 -20.06 29.96 26.07
C GLY A 76 -21.43 30.66 26.00
N ALA A 77 -22.40 30.13 25.25
CA ALA A 77 -23.76 30.68 25.23
C ALA A 77 -24.52 30.45 26.55
N ALA A 78 -24.13 29.45 27.35
CA ALA A 78 -24.75 29.19 28.64
C ALA A 78 -24.30 30.18 29.72
N ASP A 79 -23.10 30.78 29.58
CA ASP A 79 -22.56 31.76 30.53
C ASP A 79 -23.30 33.11 30.48
N ASP A 80 -23.93 33.45 29.34
CA ASP A 80 -24.68 34.71 29.11
C ASP A 80 -26.11 34.70 29.67
N GLU A 81 -26.70 33.53 29.97
CA GLU A 81 -28.10 33.41 30.43
C GLU A 81 -28.32 33.61 31.94
N GLY A 82 -27.29 34.03 32.70
CA GLY A 82 -27.45 34.54 34.07
C GLY A 82 -27.94 33.53 35.13
N GLY A 83 -28.09 32.25 34.77
CA GLY A 83 -28.28 31.15 35.70
C GLY A 83 -26.95 30.50 36.03
N GLU A 84 -26.76 30.09 37.29
CA GLU A 84 -25.61 29.31 37.75
C GLU A 84 -25.45 28.04 36.89
N VAL A 85 -24.67 28.13 35.81
CA VAL A 85 -24.34 26.97 34.99
C VAL A 85 -23.45 26.09 35.87
N PRO A 86 -23.89 24.88 36.26
CA PRO A 86 -23.12 24.08 37.20
C PRO A 86 -21.75 23.84 36.58
N GLY A 87 -20.65 24.11 37.29
CA GLY A 87 -19.29 23.88 36.79
C GLY A 87 -19.06 22.48 36.18
N ALA A 88 -19.94 21.53 36.51
CA ALA A 88 -20.07 20.23 35.85
C ALA A 88 -20.29 20.29 34.32
N ARG A 89 -21.04 21.27 33.77
CA ARG A 89 -21.27 21.41 32.32
C ARG A 89 -20.02 21.89 31.60
N LEU A 90 -19.34 22.90 32.13
CA LEU A 90 -18.07 23.41 31.61
C LEU A 90 -17.00 22.31 31.68
N ALA A 91 -16.87 21.63 32.82
CA ALA A 91 -15.96 20.51 32.99
C ALA A 91 -16.26 19.34 32.02
N ALA A 92 -17.53 19.06 31.73
CA ALA A 92 -17.92 18.06 30.74
C ALA A 92 -17.54 18.48 29.31
N ALA A 93 -17.77 19.75 28.95
CA ALA A 93 -17.37 20.30 27.65
C ALA A 93 -15.84 20.23 27.46
N ASP A 94 -15.07 20.64 28.46
CA ASP A 94 -13.61 20.62 28.45
C ASP A 94 -13.06 19.21 28.27
N ASN A 95 -13.64 18.21 28.95
CA ASN A 95 -13.21 16.82 28.80
C ASN A 95 -13.44 16.32 27.36
N ILE A 96 -14.60 16.61 26.78
CA ILE A 96 -14.91 16.22 25.39
C ILE A 96 -13.98 16.93 24.41
N VAL A 97 -13.76 18.24 24.57
CA VAL A 97 -12.83 19.03 23.75
C VAL A 97 -11.40 18.49 23.86
N ALA A 98 -10.94 18.15 25.06
CA ALA A 98 -9.63 17.54 25.27
C ALA A 98 -9.50 16.20 24.52
N GLY A 99 -10.57 15.41 24.43
CA GLY A 99 -10.63 14.20 23.61
C GLY A 99 -10.41 14.47 22.12
N TYR A 100 -11.06 15.49 21.56
CA TYR A 100 -10.86 15.89 20.17
C TYR A 100 -9.46 16.47 19.93
N ARG A 101 -8.93 17.30 20.84
CA ARG A 101 -7.58 17.85 20.73
C ARG A 101 -6.51 16.77 20.74
N ARG A 102 -6.63 15.76 21.61
CA ARG A 102 -5.73 14.58 21.59
C ARG A 102 -5.76 13.83 20.27
N ARG A 103 -6.94 13.67 19.66
CA ARG A 103 -7.07 13.01 18.34
C ARG A 103 -6.41 13.80 17.21
N ILE A 104 -6.49 15.14 17.25
CA ILE A 104 -5.81 16.01 16.28
C ILE A 104 -4.30 15.89 16.46
N ALA A 105 -3.79 16.02 17.68
CA ALA A 105 -2.36 15.92 17.97
C ALA A 105 -1.77 14.57 17.54
N ALA A 106 -2.47 13.47 17.82
CA ALA A 106 -2.05 12.14 17.37
C ALA A 106 -2.04 11.98 15.84
N SER A 107 -2.91 12.73 15.12
CA SER A 107 -2.88 12.75 13.65
C SER A 107 -1.66 13.51 13.15
N ASP A 108 -1.35 14.66 13.75
CA ASP A 108 -0.21 15.50 13.37
C ASP A 108 1.12 14.77 13.61
N GLU A 109 1.30 14.13 14.78
CA GLU A 109 2.49 13.33 15.10
C GLU A 109 2.66 12.16 14.12
N ALA A 110 1.57 11.49 13.76
CA ALA A 110 1.62 10.41 12.78
C ALA A 110 1.99 10.92 11.37
N ASP A 111 1.64 12.14 11.01
CA ASP A 111 2.01 12.74 9.73
C ASP A 111 3.48 13.16 9.69
N GLU A 112 4.00 13.70 10.80
CA GLU A 112 5.42 14.01 10.97
C GLU A 112 6.28 12.75 10.88
N ALA A 113 5.94 11.69 11.63
CA ALA A 113 6.64 10.41 11.58
C ALA A 113 6.63 9.79 10.17
N ARG A 114 5.52 9.92 9.43
CA ARG A 114 5.46 9.48 8.02
C ARG A 114 6.35 10.35 7.14
N ALA A 115 6.41 11.67 7.35
CA ALA A 115 7.25 12.56 6.57
C ALA A 115 8.73 12.21 6.74
N GLU A 116 9.16 12.02 7.98
CA GLU A 116 10.51 11.57 8.33
C GLU A 116 10.85 10.22 7.68
N ALA A 117 9.94 9.24 7.77
CA ALA A 117 10.14 7.93 7.14
C ALA A 117 10.27 8.02 5.61
N ARG A 118 9.52 8.93 4.96
CA ARG A 118 9.66 9.18 3.51
C ARG A 118 11.01 9.79 3.18
N GLU A 119 11.46 10.77 3.96
CA GLU A 119 12.76 11.42 3.76
C GLU A 119 13.93 10.44 3.96
N ALA A 120 13.91 9.68 5.05
CA ALA A 120 14.88 8.62 5.31
C ALA A 120 14.91 7.60 4.16
N GLY A 121 13.74 7.19 3.65
CA GLY A 121 13.63 6.29 2.51
C GLY A 121 14.19 6.89 1.20
N ARG A 122 14.04 8.20 0.97
CA ARG A 122 14.64 8.88 -0.18
C ARG A 122 16.16 8.92 -0.08
N LEU A 123 16.69 9.28 1.09
CA LEU A 123 18.12 9.29 1.37
C LEU A 123 18.73 7.89 1.21
N GLU A 124 18.07 6.85 1.71
CA GLU A 124 18.54 5.47 1.54
C GLU A 124 18.65 5.09 0.06
N LEU A 125 17.63 5.42 -0.75
CA LEU A 125 17.64 5.14 -2.19
C LEU A 125 18.76 5.89 -2.91
N GLU A 126 19.00 7.15 -2.54
CA GLU A 126 20.09 7.97 -3.09
C GLU A 126 21.45 7.36 -2.77
N LEU A 127 21.70 7.03 -1.50
CA LEU A 127 22.95 6.40 -1.06
C LEU A 127 23.19 5.05 -1.74
N ARG A 128 22.15 4.20 -1.85
CA ARG A 128 22.26 2.94 -2.60
C ARG A 128 22.57 3.15 -4.07
N SER A 129 21.96 4.15 -4.70
CA SER A 129 22.24 4.47 -6.10
C SER A 129 23.68 4.94 -6.30
N ALA A 130 24.20 5.76 -5.38
CA ALA A 130 25.59 6.20 -5.40
C ALA A 130 26.56 5.03 -5.21
N GLY A 131 26.25 4.10 -4.30
CA GLY A 131 27.04 2.88 -4.09
C GLY A 131 27.12 2.00 -5.34
N ILE A 132 25.98 1.78 -6.01
CA ILE A 132 25.94 1.03 -7.28
C ILE A 132 26.80 1.68 -8.36
N GLU A 133 26.76 3.00 -8.51
CA GLU A 133 27.61 3.67 -9.51
C GLU A 133 29.10 3.51 -9.18
N ALA A 134 29.47 3.63 -7.89
CA ALA A 134 30.84 3.41 -7.44
C ALA A 134 31.31 1.96 -7.69
N GLU A 135 30.47 0.95 -7.44
CA GLU A 135 30.76 -0.45 -7.75
C GLU A 135 31.03 -0.64 -9.25
N ARG A 136 30.22 -0.02 -10.12
CA ARG A 136 30.43 -0.10 -11.58
C ARG A 136 31.76 0.51 -11.98
N GLU A 137 32.10 1.67 -11.43
CA GLU A 137 33.37 2.33 -11.73
C GLU A 137 34.57 1.48 -11.29
N ALA A 138 34.49 0.87 -10.11
CA ALA A 138 35.52 -0.04 -9.60
C ALA A 138 35.71 -1.26 -10.50
N VAL A 139 34.63 -1.92 -10.93
CA VAL A 139 34.70 -3.06 -11.86
C VAL A 139 35.28 -2.63 -13.21
N ARG A 140 34.90 -1.45 -13.73
CA ARG A 140 35.49 -0.89 -14.96
C ARG A 140 36.99 -0.61 -14.79
N ALA A 141 37.42 -0.15 -13.62
CA ALA A 141 38.84 0.11 -13.34
C ALA A 141 39.65 -1.19 -13.31
N MET A 142 39.18 -2.22 -12.58
CA MET A 142 39.84 -3.54 -12.52
C MET A 142 39.93 -4.22 -13.88
N PHE A 143 38.90 -4.05 -14.72
CA PHE A 143 38.94 -4.57 -16.10
C PHE A 143 39.98 -3.84 -16.95
N ARG A 144 40.05 -2.50 -16.85
CA ARG A 144 41.05 -1.69 -17.57
C ARG A 144 42.49 -1.96 -17.12
N SER A 145 42.71 -2.26 -15.84
CA SER A 145 44.03 -2.61 -15.30
C SER A 145 44.45 -4.05 -15.61
N GLY A 146 43.52 -4.89 -16.11
CA GLY A 146 43.77 -6.30 -16.40
C GLY A 146 43.75 -7.21 -15.17
N GLU A 147 43.29 -6.71 -14.02
CA GLU A 147 43.14 -7.50 -12.78
C GLU A 147 42.04 -8.55 -12.89
N ILE A 148 41.02 -8.28 -13.72
CA ILE A 148 39.92 -9.21 -14.02
C ILE A 148 39.81 -9.43 -15.52
N ASN A 149 39.42 -10.64 -15.92
CA ASN A 149 39.14 -10.99 -17.31
C ASN A 149 37.72 -10.58 -17.74
N ASP A 150 37.45 -10.61 -19.04
CA ASP A 150 36.17 -10.22 -19.65
C ASP A 150 34.98 -11.02 -19.10
N HIS A 151 35.14 -12.33 -18.93
CA HIS A 151 34.08 -13.19 -18.37
C HIS A 151 33.70 -12.77 -16.94
N THR A 152 34.69 -12.52 -16.07
CA THR A 152 34.47 -12.05 -14.70
C THR A 152 33.82 -10.67 -14.69
N SER A 153 34.27 -9.76 -15.55
CA SER A 153 33.70 -8.42 -15.66
C SER A 153 32.22 -8.45 -16.08
N GLN A 154 31.88 -9.25 -17.09
CA GLN A 154 30.50 -9.41 -17.55
C GLN A 154 29.59 -10.01 -16.47
N ALA A 155 30.08 -11.02 -15.74
CA ALA A 155 29.33 -11.62 -14.62
C ALA A 155 29.02 -10.58 -13.53
N LEU A 156 30.01 -9.78 -13.11
CA LEU A 156 29.83 -8.74 -12.11
C LEU A 156 28.89 -7.62 -12.58
N PHE A 157 28.99 -7.17 -13.83
CA PHE A 157 28.06 -6.17 -14.36
C PHE A 157 26.62 -6.69 -14.44
N ALA A 158 26.42 -7.96 -14.76
CA ALA A 158 25.09 -8.55 -14.78
C ALA A 158 24.46 -8.55 -13.37
N GLU A 159 25.23 -8.89 -12.34
CA GLU A 159 24.80 -8.86 -10.94
C GLU A 159 24.46 -7.44 -10.46
N ILE A 160 25.31 -6.47 -10.78
CA ILE A 160 25.07 -5.06 -10.45
C ILE A 160 23.81 -4.54 -11.17
N THR A 161 23.64 -4.89 -12.45
CA THR A 161 22.46 -4.49 -13.24
C THR A 161 21.18 -5.09 -12.66
N LEU A 162 21.21 -6.35 -12.21
CA LEU A 162 20.08 -6.98 -11.53
C LEU A 162 19.73 -6.23 -10.24
N THR A 163 20.73 -5.90 -9.43
CA THR A 163 20.55 -5.15 -8.18
C THR A 163 19.97 -3.76 -8.44
N GLU A 164 20.47 -3.07 -9.47
CA GLU A 164 19.95 -1.77 -9.91
C GLU A 164 18.49 -1.86 -10.39
N ALA A 165 18.15 -2.91 -11.15
CA ALA A 165 16.79 -3.15 -11.63
C ALA A 165 15.82 -3.41 -10.46
N LEU A 166 16.24 -4.18 -9.45
CA LEU A 166 15.46 -4.41 -8.23
C LEU A 166 15.25 -3.12 -7.42
N LEU A 167 16.28 -2.27 -7.35
CA LEU A 167 16.18 -0.97 -6.69
C LEU A 167 15.22 -0.02 -7.43
N LYS A 168 15.31 0.05 -8.76
CA LYS A 168 14.39 0.84 -9.61
C LYS A 168 12.95 0.32 -9.54
N GLY A 169 12.76 -1.00 -9.51
CA GLY A 169 11.45 -1.62 -9.32
C GLY A 169 10.80 -1.29 -7.97
N ARG A 170 11.61 -1.10 -6.91
CA ARG A 170 11.14 -0.62 -5.60
C ARG A 170 10.75 0.86 -5.65
N LYS A 171 11.51 1.69 -6.37
CA LYS A 171 11.19 3.11 -6.59
C LYS A 171 9.90 3.30 -7.39
N ALA A 172 9.60 2.40 -8.33
CA ALA A 172 8.37 2.45 -9.13
C ALA A 172 7.11 1.96 -8.38
N ARG A 173 7.28 1.37 -7.18
CA ARG A 173 6.18 0.84 -6.34
C ARG A 173 5.90 1.70 -5.10
N LYS A 174 6.74 2.69 -4.81
CA LYS A 174 6.57 3.66 -3.73
C LYS A 174 6.12 4.98 -4.31
#